data_AF-A0AAI9HWJ3-F1
#
_entry.id   AF-A0AAI9HWJ3-F1
#
_cell.length_a   1.000
_cell.length_b   1.000
_cell.length_c   1.000
_cell.angle_alpha   90.00
_cell.angle_beta   90.00
_cell.angle_gamma   90.00
#
_symmetry.space_group_name_H-M   'P 1'
#
loop_
_entity.id
_entity.type
_entity.pdbx_description
1 polymer ?
#
loop_
_entity_poly.entity_id
_entity_poly.type
_entity_poly.pdbx_seq_one_letter_code
_entity_poly.pdbx_strand_id
1 'polypeptide(L)'
;MSLVTQLPSIFSDFSDARQQGFLTVMELKEQGVPLVGTYCTFMPQEIAMAAGAAVVSLCSTSDETIEEAEKTLPRNLCPLIKSSYGFGKTDKCPYFYFSDIVVGETTCDGKKKMYEYMAEFKPVHVMQLPNNSESAESVALWRSEIIRFQKRLEAQFGCEITEQGIRDAI
;
A
#
# COMPACT_ATOMS: atom_id res chain seq x y z
N MET A 1 -39.03 9.52 -7.19
CA MET A 1 -37.68 9.09 -7.59
C MET A 1 -37.80 7.71 -8.21
N SER A 2 -37.39 7.51 -9.46
CA SER A 2 -37.31 6.18 -10.06
C SER A 2 -36.02 5.51 -9.61
N LEU A 3 -36.11 4.27 -9.12
CA LEU A 3 -34.95 3.47 -8.77
C LEU A 3 -34.21 3.05 -10.04
N VAL A 4 -32.87 3.08 -10.02
CA VAL A 4 -32.04 2.56 -11.09
C VAL A 4 -32.04 1.04 -11.00
N THR A 5 -32.47 0.37 -12.05
CA THR A 5 -32.62 -1.11 -12.11
C THR A 5 -31.82 -1.75 -13.25
N GLN A 6 -31.13 -0.96 -14.07
CA GLN A 6 -30.30 -1.45 -15.17
C GLN A 6 -28.84 -1.52 -14.75
N LEU A 7 -28.24 -2.69 -14.92
CA LEU A 7 -26.82 -2.92 -14.68
C LEU A 7 -26.04 -2.51 -15.95
N PRO A 8 -25.12 -1.53 -15.88
CA PRO A 8 -24.28 -1.17 -17.02
C PRO A 8 -23.44 -2.36 -17.51
N SER A 9 -23.19 -2.44 -18.82
CA SER A 9 -22.44 -3.56 -19.41
C SER A 9 -21.01 -3.67 -18.90
N ILE A 10 -20.38 -2.57 -18.49
CA ILE A 10 -19.02 -2.56 -17.90
C ILE A 10 -18.91 -3.47 -16.66
N PHE A 11 -20.04 -3.84 -16.04
CA PHE A 11 -20.03 -4.71 -14.86
C PHE A 11 -19.68 -6.17 -15.16
N SER A 12 -19.79 -6.65 -16.41
CA SER A 12 -19.36 -8.00 -16.80
C SER A 12 -17.83 -8.14 -16.83
N ASP A 13 -17.11 -7.05 -17.00
CA ASP A 13 -15.66 -7.07 -17.26
C ASP A 13 -14.82 -7.03 -15.97
N PHE A 14 -15.47 -6.86 -14.80
CA PHE A 14 -14.79 -6.73 -13.51
C PHE A 14 -14.08 -8.01 -13.04
N SER A 15 -14.56 -9.21 -13.41
CA SER A 15 -13.89 -10.46 -13.05
C SER A 15 -12.57 -10.64 -13.79
N ASP A 16 -12.56 -10.32 -15.08
CA ASP A 16 -11.41 -10.48 -15.97
C ASP A 16 -10.33 -9.45 -15.63
N ALA A 17 -10.74 -8.23 -15.28
CA ALA A 17 -9.84 -7.18 -14.82
C ALA A 17 -9.00 -7.61 -13.58
N ARG A 18 -9.57 -8.42 -12.68
CA ARG A 18 -8.85 -8.89 -11.49
C ARG A 18 -7.77 -9.90 -11.81
N GLN A 19 -8.01 -10.80 -12.77
CA GLN A 19 -7.00 -11.75 -13.23
C GLN A 19 -5.91 -11.05 -14.06
N GLN A 20 -6.30 -10.08 -14.89
CA GLN A 20 -5.36 -9.26 -15.65
C GLN A 20 -4.42 -8.44 -14.76
N GLY A 21 -4.92 -7.91 -13.63
CA GLY A 21 -4.08 -7.13 -12.71
C GLY A 21 -2.87 -7.91 -12.16
N PHE A 22 -2.98 -9.24 -12.01
CA PHE A 22 -1.84 -10.09 -11.65
C PHE A 22 -0.78 -10.11 -12.75
N LEU A 23 -1.20 -10.35 -13.98
CA LEU A 23 -0.32 -10.44 -15.14
C LEU A 23 0.39 -9.10 -15.37
N THR A 24 -0.33 -7.98 -15.25
CA THR A 24 0.25 -6.64 -15.37
C THR A 24 1.35 -6.40 -14.33
N VAL A 25 1.16 -6.79 -13.07
CA VAL A 25 2.21 -6.63 -12.06
C VAL A 25 3.41 -7.52 -12.34
N MET A 26 3.18 -8.74 -12.80
CA MET A 26 4.26 -9.65 -13.20
C MET A 26 5.06 -9.07 -14.37
N GLU A 27 4.38 -8.55 -15.41
CA GLU A 27 5.02 -7.90 -16.56
C GLU A 27 5.86 -6.69 -16.14
N LEU A 28 5.36 -5.86 -15.20
CA LEU A 28 6.12 -4.75 -14.62
C LEU A 28 7.40 -5.26 -13.92
N LYS A 29 7.28 -6.34 -13.14
CA LYS A 29 8.45 -6.95 -12.47
C LYS A 29 9.45 -7.52 -13.47
N GLU A 30 9.00 -8.14 -14.56
CA GLU A 30 9.86 -8.64 -15.64
C GLU A 30 10.60 -7.52 -16.37
N GLN A 31 9.99 -6.33 -16.46
CA GLN A 31 10.61 -5.12 -17.01
C GLN A 31 11.55 -4.41 -16.02
N GLY A 32 11.70 -4.94 -14.80
CA GLY A 32 12.53 -4.34 -13.76
C GLY A 32 11.91 -3.14 -13.05
N VAL A 33 10.60 -2.91 -13.20
CA VAL A 33 9.88 -1.84 -12.50
C VAL A 33 9.67 -2.25 -11.04
N PRO A 34 10.16 -1.46 -10.06
CA PRO A 34 9.91 -1.73 -8.64
C PRO A 34 8.44 -1.56 -8.27
N LEU A 35 8.00 -2.24 -7.22
CA LEU A 35 6.62 -2.19 -6.74
C LEU A 35 6.58 -1.77 -5.28
N VAL A 36 5.84 -0.70 -4.99
CA VAL A 36 5.59 -0.19 -3.64
C VAL A 36 4.15 -0.48 -3.24
N GLY A 37 3.98 -1.26 -2.18
CA GLY A 37 2.68 -1.58 -1.63
C GLY A 37 2.24 -0.56 -0.58
N THR A 38 1.00 -0.06 -0.67
CA THR A 38 0.44 0.88 0.32
C THR A 38 -0.88 0.37 0.91
N TYR A 39 -1.16 0.78 2.15
CA TYR A 39 -2.42 0.52 2.84
C TYR A 39 -3.23 1.79 3.11
N CYS A 40 -2.74 2.98 2.74
CA CYS A 40 -3.48 4.22 2.93
C CYS A 40 -3.18 5.22 1.81
N THR A 41 -4.10 6.16 1.64
CA THR A 41 -4.00 7.23 0.64
C THR A 41 -3.12 8.39 1.10
N PHE A 42 -2.65 8.39 2.35
CA PHE A 42 -1.76 9.42 2.86
C PHE A 42 -0.32 9.25 2.37
N MET A 43 0.12 8.04 2.02
CA MET A 43 1.41 7.85 1.38
C MET A 43 1.48 8.67 0.07
N PRO A 44 2.46 9.59 -0.08
CA PRO A 44 2.61 10.37 -1.30
C PRO A 44 3.13 9.47 -2.44
N GLN A 45 2.23 9.05 -3.32
CA GLN A 45 2.51 8.11 -4.41
C GLN A 45 3.53 8.66 -5.39
N GLU A 46 3.54 9.97 -5.55
CA GLU A 46 4.41 10.72 -6.45
C GLU A 46 5.89 10.51 -6.12
N ILE A 47 6.23 10.30 -4.83
CA ILE A 47 7.60 9.99 -4.41
C ILE A 47 8.04 8.61 -4.89
N ALA A 48 7.15 7.61 -4.84
CA ALA A 48 7.45 6.28 -5.35
C ALA A 48 7.51 6.26 -6.89
N MET A 49 6.59 6.96 -7.54
CA MET A 49 6.57 7.11 -9.00
C MET A 49 7.83 7.82 -9.52
N ALA A 50 8.30 8.87 -8.83
CA ALA A 50 9.55 9.55 -9.15
C ALA A 50 10.79 8.66 -8.96
N ALA A 51 10.69 7.59 -8.17
CA ALA A 51 11.71 6.55 -8.05
C ALA A 51 11.62 5.49 -9.16
N GLY A 52 10.72 5.66 -10.14
CA GLY A 52 10.43 4.70 -11.19
C GLY A 52 9.60 3.50 -10.73
N ALA A 53 8.98 3.55 -9.55
CA ALA A 53 8.20 2.45 -9.01
C ALA A 53 6.70 2.58 -9.33
N ALA A 54 6.04 1.44 -9.52
CA ALA A 54 4.59 1.35 -9.53
C ALA A 54 4.04 1.24 -8.10
N VAL A 55 2.86 1.80 -7.86
CA VAL A 55 2.19 1.77 -6.54
C VAL A 55 0.95 0.88 -6.60
N VAL A 56 0.80 0.00 -5.61
CA VAL A 56 -0.36 -0.89 -5.49
C VAL A 56 -1.02 -0.78 -4.11
N SER A 57 -2.35 -0.77 -4.10
CA SER A 57 -3.13 -0.84 -2.86
C SER A 57 -3.24 -2.28 -2.37
N LEU A 58 -2.97 -2.49 -1.08
CA LEU A 58 -2.92 -3.81 -0.47
C LEU A 58 -4.09 -4.09 0.49
N CYS A 59 -4.97 -3.12 0.73
CA CYS A 59 -6.14 -3.31 1.58
C CYS A 59 -7.08 -4.37 0.97
N SER A 60 -7.30 -5.46 1.70
CA SER A 60 -8.24 -6.52 1.30
C SER A 60 -9.54 -6.45 2.10
N THR A 61 -10.64 -6.75 1.41
CA THR A 61 -11.99 -6.86 1.97
C THR A 61 -12.53 -8.28 1.91
N SER A 62 -11.69 -9.27 1.59
CA SER A 62 -12.07 -10.69 1.54
C SER A 62 -11.84 -11.37 2.89
N ASP A 63 -12.79 -12.18 3.36
CA ASP A 63 -12.68 -12.89 4.64
C ASP A 63 -11.75 -14.12 4.58
N GLU A 64 -11.31 -14.51 3.38
CA GLU A 64 -10.58 -15.76 3.10
C GLU A 64 -9.40 -16.05 4.05
N THR A 65 -8.66 -15.02 4.45
CA THR A 65 -7.42 -15.16 5.23
C THR A 65 -7.54 -14.67 6.67
N ILE A 66 -8.75 -14.31 7.12
CA ILE A 66 -8.98 -13.83 8.49
C ILE A 66 -8.61 -14.90 9.51
N GLU A 67 -9.01 -16.16 9.30
CA GLU A 67 -8.69 -17.26 10.22
C GLU A 67 -7.19 -17.47 10.38
N GLU A 68 -6.42 -17.33 9.28
CA GLU A 68 -4.95 -17.43 9.31
C GLU A 68 -4.31 -16.24 10.03
N ALA A 69 -4.86 -15.04 9.86
CA ALA A 69 -4.40 -13.85 10.57
C ALA A 69 -4.65 -13.95 12.08
N GLU A 70 -5.78 -14.51 12.50
CA GLU A 70 -6.16 -14.64 13.91
C GLU A 70 -5.29 -15.62 14.70
N LYS A 71 -4.44 -16.41 14.04
CA LYS A 71 -3.37 -17.19 14.70
C LYS A 71 -2.25 -16.31 15.26
N THR A 72 -2.15 -15.05 14.82
CA THR A 72 -1.14 -14.08 15.29
C THR A 72 -1.77 -12.79 15.81
N LEU A 73 -2.83 -12.31 15.16
CA LEU A 73 -3.52 -11.07 15.51
C LEU A 73 -4.75 -11.34 16.39
N PRO A 74 -5.13 -10.40 17.27
CA PRO A 74 -6.35 -10.54 18.08
C PRO A 74 -7.62 -10.64 17.22
N ARG A 75 -8.55 -11.52 17.63
CA ARG A 75 -9.84 -11.71 16.92
C ARG A 75 -10.71 -10.45 16.88
N ASN A 76 -10.59 -9.59 17.88
CA ASN A 76 -11.31 -8.32 18.00
C ASN A 76 -10.70 -7.17 17.18
N LEU A 77 -9.71 -7.44 16.32
CA LEU A 77 -9.13 -6.45 15.43
C LEU A 77 -10.00 -6.22 14.18
N CYS A 78 -9.86 -5.05 13.55
CA CYS A 78 -10.57 -4.69 12.32
C CYS A 78 -10.43 -5.78 11.23
N PRO A 79 -11.53 -6.23 10.59
CA PRO A 79 -11.49 -7.26 9.55
C PRO A 79 -10.58 -6.91 8.38
N LEU A 80 -10.52 -5.64 7.97
CA LEU A 80 -9.63 -5.18 6.90
C LEU A 80 -8.16 -5.39 7.25
N ILE A 81 -7.77 -5.21 8.51
CA ILE A 81 -6.40 -5.43 9.00
C ILE A 81 -6.10 -6.93 9.01
N LYS A 82 -7.01 -7.74 9.57
CA LYS A 82 -6.87 -9.20 9.63
C LYS A 82 -6.75 -9.80 8.24
N SER A 83 -7.68 -9.46 7.34
CA SER A 83 -7.65 -9.90 5.94
C SER A 83 -6.34 -9.50 5.25
N SER A 84 -5.98 -8.22 5.30
CA SER A 84 -4.76 -7.71 4.66
C SER A 84 -3.48 -8.39 5.15
N TYR A 85 -3.35 -8.56 6.48
CA TYR A 85 -2.21 -9.27 7.08
C TYR A 85 -2.19 -10.75 6.71
N GLY A 86 -3.35 -11.42 6.78
CA GLY A 86 -3.48 -12.83 6.43
C GLY A 86 -3.11 -13.09 4.98
N PHE A 87 -3.54 -12.22 4.06
CA PHE A 87 -3.17 -12.27 2.64
C PHE A 87 -1.67 -12.10 2.41
N GLY A 88 -1.02 -11.19 3.14
CA GLY A 88 0.42 -11.00 3.06
C GLY A 88 1.21 -12.18 3.66
N LYS A 89 0.78 -12.68 4.83
CA LYS A 89 1.43 -13.79 5.54
C LYS A 89 1.34 -15.13 4.80
N THR A 90 0.31 -15.31 3.99
CA THR A 90 0.04 -16.58 3.27
C THR A 90 0.43 -16.53 1.79
N ASP A 91 1.07 -15.43 1.33
CA ASP A 91 1.42 -15.20 -0.07
C ASP A 91 0.24 -15.29 -1.05
N LYS A 92 -0.99 -15.16 -0.56
CA LYS A 92 -2.22 -15.23 -1.36
C LYS A 92 -2.55 -13.92 -2.06
N CYS A 93 -1.93 -12.81 -1.66
CA CYS A 93 -2.07 -11.53 -2.35
C CYS A 93 -0.88 -11.34 -3.29
N PRO A 94 -1.07 -11.41 -4.61
CA PRO A 94 0.05 -11.26 -5.54
C PRO A 94 0.67 -9.85 -5.52
N TYR A 95 -0.14 -8.82 -5.28
CA TYR A 95 0.34 -7.45 -5.14
C TYR A 95 1.31 -7.33 -3.96
N PHE A 96 0.98 -7.96 -2.83
CA PHE A 96 1.86 -8.02 -1.66
C PHE A 96 3.11 -8.85 -1.96
N TYR A 97 2.94 -10.01 -2.59
CA TYR A 97 4.02 -10.92 -2.95
C TYR A 97 5.11 -10.19 -3.75
N PHE A 98 4.70 -9.49 -4.82
CA PHE A 98 5.61 -8.74 -5.70
C PHE A 98 6.07 -7.38 -5.16
N SER A 99 5.48 -6.86 -4.08
CA SER A 99 5.92 -5.61 -3.48
C SER A 99 7.35 -5.75 -2.96
N ASP A 100 8.24 -4.86 -3.39
CA ASP A 100 9.64 -4.80 -2.93
C ASP A 100 9.74 -4.14 -1.54
N ILE A 101 8.79 -3.26 -1.24
CA ILE A 101 8.62 -2.61 0.06
C ILE A 101 7.13 -2.31 0.29
N VAL A 102 6.71 -2.41 1.54
CA VAL A 102 5.41 -1.92 2.02
C VAL A 102 5.60 -0.61 2.74
N VAL A 103 4.73 0.35 2.47
CA VAL A 103 4.66 1.61 3.19
C VAL A 103 3.37 1.64 4.01
N GLY A 104 3.52 1.94 5.29
CA GLY A 104 2.42 2.07 6.23
C GLY A 104 2.47 3.42 6.95
N GLU A 105 1.35 3.81 7.53
CA GLU A 105 1.21 5.07 8.24
C GLU A 105 0.62 4.86 9.63
N THR A 106 1.00 5.71 10.58
CA THR A 106 0.52 5.63 11.97
C THR A 106 -0.91 6.15 12.17
N THR A 107 -1.86 5.64 11.38
CA THR A 107 -3.27 6.07 11.36
C THR A 107 -4.07 5.49 12.52
N CYS A 108 -4.24 4.17 12.56
CA CYS A 108 -4.94 3.48 13.65
C CYS A 108 -4.01 2.52 14.38
N ASP A 109 -4.34 2.21 15.64
CA ASP A 109 -3.52 1.33 16.48
C ASP A 109 -3.34 -0.06 15.87
N GLY A 110 -4.39 -0.60 15.26
CA GLY A 110 -4.33 -1.91 14.63
C GLY A 110 -3.34 -1.96 13.47
N LYS A 111 -3.32 -0.95 12.59
CA LYS A 111 -2.38 -0.90 11.46
C LYS A 111 -0.95 -0.71 11.95
N LYS A 112 -0.74 0.20 12.93
CA LYS A 112 0.57 0.43 13.55
C LYS A 112 1.20 -0.87 14.04
N LYS A 113 0.45 -1.66 14.81
CA LYS A 113 0.94 -2.95 15.32
C LYS A 113 1.05 -4.01 14.23
N MET A 114 0.12 -4.04 13.26
CA MET A 114 0.20 -4.95 12.11
C MET A 114 1.51 -4.78 11.34
N TYR A 115 1.97 -3.53 11.12
CA TYR A 115 3.21 -3.27 10.40
C TYR A 115 4.46 -3.83 11.10
N GLU A 116 4.47 -3.87 12.44
CA GLU A 116 5.57 -4.47 13.19
C GLU A 116 5.67 -5.98 12.92
N TYR A 117 4.55 -6.70 12.95
CA TYR A 117 4.52 -8.13 12.61
C TYR A 117 4.82 -8.36 11.11
N MET A 118 4.33 -7.48 10.25
CA MET A 118 4.56 -7.57 8.80
C MET A 118 6.03 -7.38 8.43
N ALA A 119 6.76 -6.58 9.20
CA ALA A 119 8.19 -6.33 9.02
C ALA A 119 9.05 -7.61 9.21
N GLU A 120 8.50 -8.66 9.83
CA GLU A 120 9.19 -9.95 9.98
C GLU A 120 9.36 -10.70 8.65
N PHE A 121 8.52 -10.41 7.64
CA PHE A 121 8.51 -11.15 6.36
C PHE A 121 8.45 -10.27 5.11
N LYS A 122 8.37 -8.94 5.24
CA LYS A 122 8.44 -8.00 4.13
C LYS A 122 9.15 -6.72 4.57
N PRO A 123 9.98 -6.06 3.74
CA PRO A 123 10.50 -4.74 4.06
C PRO A 123 9.34 -3.76 4.27
N VAL A 124 9.30 -3.11 5.43
CA VAL A 124 8.25 -2.14 5.79
C VAL A 124 8.89 -0.80 6.13
N HIS A 125 8.32 0.29 5.62
CA HIS A 125 8.59 1.65 6.06
C HIS A 125 7.32 2.25 6.68
N VAL A 126 7.41 2.71 7.93
CA VAL A 126 6.27 3.34 8.61
C VAL A 126 6.48 4.85 8.71
N MET A 127 5.55 5.61 8.12
CA MET A 127 5.48 7.07 8.20
C MET A 127 4.65 7.51 9.40
N GLN A 128 5.13 8.50 10.15
CA GLN A 128 4.41 9.11 11.26
C GLN A 128 3.42 10.16 10.76
N LEU A 129 2.16 9.78 10.55
CA LEU A 129 1.11 10.72 10.17
C LEU A 129 0.71 11.56 11.39
N PRO A 130 0.75 12.91 11.31
CA PRO A 130 0.29 13.75 12.41
C PRO A 130 -1.23 13.66 12.59
N ASN A 131 -1.69 13.82 13.84
CA ASN A 131 -3.12 13.81 14.19
C ASN A 131 -3.79 15.19 14.06
N ASN A 132 -3.05 16.21 13.66
CA ASN A 132 -3.54 17.58 13.45
C ASN A 132 -3.01 18.07 12.09
N SER A 133 -3.88 18.58 11.23
CA SER A 133 -3.53 19.05 9.88
C SER A 133 -3.19 20.54 9.79
N GLU A 134 -3.39 21.30 10.87
CA GLU A 134 -3.34 22.77 10.85
C GLU A 134 -2.12 23.34 11.57
N SER A 135 -1.57 22.64 12.57
CA SER A 135 -0.46 23.17 13.35
C SER A 135 0.86 23.15 12.56
N ALA A 136 1.68 24.19 12.76
CA ALA A 136 2.97 24.30 12.09
C ALA A 136 3.91 23.14 12.42
N GLU A 137 3.83 22.62 13.65
CA GLU A 137 4.60 21.46 14.12
C GLU A 137 4.20 20.19 13.38
N SER A 138 2.90 19.98 13.15
CA SER A 138 2.41 18.83 12.39
C SER A 138 2.80 18.90 10.93
N VAL A 139 2.71 20.07 10.30
CA VAL A 139 3.16 20.28 8.92
C VAL A 139 4.66 20.03 8.80
N ALA A 140 5.44 20.50 9.77
CA ALA A 140 6.89 20.26 9.81
C ALA A 140 7.22 18.77 9.99
N LEU A 141 6.52 18.07 10.90
CA LEU A 141 6.66 16.62 11.07
C LEU A 141 6.35 15.90 9.76
N TRP A 142 5.20 16.16 9.15
CA TRP A 142 4.79 15.49 7.92
C TRP A 142 5.78 15.70 6.78
N ARG A 143 6.25 16.94 6.59
CA ARG A 143 7.31 17.24 5.61
C ARG A 143 8.58 16.41 5.88
N SER A 144 8.98 16.28 7.14
CA SER A 144 10.17 15.49 7.50
C SER A 144 9.99 13.99 7.25
N GLU A 145 8.78 13.46 7.41
CA GLU A 145 8.43 12.07 7.10
C GLU A 145 8.48 11.82 5.59
N ILE A 146 7.96 12.74 4.77
CA ILE A 146 8.04 12.65 3.29
C ILE A 146 9.51 12.61 2.84
N ILE A 147 10.37 13.48 3.38
CA ILE A 147 11.81 13.49 3.04
C ILE A 147 12.49 12.19 3.49
N ARG A 148 12.11 11.64 4.65
CA ARG A 148 12.64 10.36 5.12
C ARG A 148 12.19 9.20 4.23
N PHE A 149 10.95 9.25 3.76
CA PHE A 149 10.39 8.27 2.83
C PHE A 149 11.12 8.31 1.48
N GLN A 150 11.34 9.50 0.92
CA GLN A 150 12.17 9.69 -0.28
C GLN A 150 13.54 9.01 -0.12
N LYS A 151 14.29 9.36 0.92
CA LYS A 151 15.61 8.77 1.21
C LYS A 151 15.56 7.25 1.38
N ARG A 152 14.48 6.74 1.97
CA ARG A 152 14.30 5.29 2.14
C ARG A 152 14.13 4.58 0.79
N LEU A 153 13.41 5.18 -0.16
CA LEU A 153 13.23 4.63 -1.50
C LEU A 153 14.49 4.75 -2.35
N GLU A 154 15.19 5.89 -2.30
CA GLU A 154 16.50 6.07 -2.95
C GLU A 154 17.47 4.97 -2.52
N ALA A 155 17.55 4.70 -1.20
CA ALA A 155 18.37 3.62 -0.66
C ALA A 155 17.85 2.22 -1.04
N GLN A 156 16.53 2.01 -1.13
CA GLN A 156 15.94 0.72 -1.49
C GLN A 156 16.23 0.34 -2.95
N PHE A 157 16.09 1.30 -3.85
CA PHE A 157 16.12 1.08 -5.29
C PHE A 157 17.43 1.52 -5.95
N GLY A 158 18.35 2.13 -5.18
CA GLY A 158 19.62 2.59 -5.72
C GLY A 158 19.46 3.70 -6.76
N CYS A 159 18.49 4.59 -6.56
CA CYS A 159 18.17 5.70 -7.47
C CYS A 159 18.25 7.05 -6.75
N GLU A 160 18.24 8.13 -7.52
CA GLU A 160 18.08 9.51 -7.03
C GLU A 160 16.68 10.00 -7.40
N ILE A 161 15.92 10.49 -6.42
CA ILE A 161 14.60 11.07 -6.66
C ILE A 161 14.77 12.58 -6.79
N THR A 162 14.70 13.07 -8.03
CA THR A 162 14.92 14.49 -8.33
C THR A 162 13.64 15.31 -8.15
N GLU A 163 13.79 16.62 -7.93
CA GLU A 163 12.65 17.55 -7.89
C GLU A 163 11.84 17.51 -9.19
N GLN A 164 12.51 17.41 -10.35
CA GLN A 164 11.82 17.29 -11.64
C GLN A 164 11.04 15.98 -11.73
N GLY A 165 11.62 14.85 -11.30
CA GLY A 165 10.91 13.57 -11.27
C GLY A 165 9.66 13.59 -10.39
N ILE A 166 9.71 14.31 -9.26
CA ILE A 166 8.52 14.52 -8.41
C ILE A 166 7.48 15.38 -9.15
N ARG A 167 7.90 16.45 -9.84
CA ARG A 167 6.99 17.32 -10.60
C ARG A 167 6.30 16.59 -11.75
N ASP A 168 7.01 15.70 -12.43
CA ASP A 168 6.46 14.90 -13.53
C ASP A 168 5.45 13.84 -13.04
N ALA A 169 5.48 13.50 -11.75
CA ALA A 169 4.59 12.53 -11.13
C ALA A 169 3.31 13.13 -10.50
N ILE A 170 3.18 14.47 -10.45
CA ILE A 170 2.01 15.23 -9.96
C ILE A 170 1.09 15.60 -11.14
#